data_AF-A0A925HDC3-F1
#
_entry.id   AF-A0A925HDC3-F1
#
_cell.length_a   1.000
_cell.length_b   1.000
_cell.length_c   1.000
_cell.angle_alpha   90.00
_cell.angle_beta   90.00
_cell.angle_gamma   90.00
#
_symmetry.space_group_name_H-M   'P 1'
#
loop_
_entity.id
_entity.type
_entity.pdbx_description
1 polymer ?
#
loop_
_entity_poly.entity_id
_entity_poly.type
_entity_poly.pdbx_seq_one_letter_code
_entity_poly.pdbx_strand_id
1 'polypeptide(L)'
;MQKFFSPQRRGRGSTEATEGYTERIRHGDFFKEKGRLYDGFHTHNSDLRATPRKTALITARFQVRDKNNIDNVVVEAGSIIF
;
A
#
# COMPACT_ATOMS: atom_id res chain seq x y z
N MET A 1 -0.51 -1.80 31.14
CA MET A 1 0.91 -2.26 31.12
C MET A 1 1.46 -2.08 29.72
N GLN A 2 2.32 -1.09 29.51
CA GLN A 2 3.07 -0.91 28.27
C GLN A 2 4.22 -1.92 28.22
N LYS A 3 4.33 -2.72 27.16
CA LYS A 3 5.49 -3.60 26.93
C LYS A 3 6.43 -2.90 25.94
N PHE A 4 7.56 -2.43 26.46
CA PHE A 4 8.73 -2.02 25.69
C PHE A 4 9.31 -3.25 24.98
N PHE A 5 9.75 -3.09 23.73
CA PHE A 5 10.54 -4.11 23.04
C PHE A 5 11.87 -3.52 22.57
N SER A 6 12.95 -4.08 23.11
CA SER A 6 14.33 -3.89 22.67
C SER A 6 14.57 -4.69 21.38
N PRO A 7 15.34 -4.20 20.40
CA PRO A 7 15.66 -4.99 19.22
C PRO A 7 16.77 -5.99 19.54
N GLN A 8 16.40 -7.28 19.56
CA GLN A 8 17.33 -8.40 19.73
C GLN A 8 17.92 -8.82 18.36
N ARG A 9 19.24 -9.02 18.36
CA ARG A 9 20.09 -9.20 17.18
C ARG A 9 19.61 -10.32 16.25
N ARG A 10 19.65 -10.01 14.93
CA ARG A 10 19.31 -10.90 13.82
C ARG A 10 20.14 -12.19 13.85
N GLY A 11 19.48 -13.28 14.18
CA GLY A 11 19.91 -14.66 13.94
C GLY A 11 19.28 -15.20 12.66
N ARG A 12 20.10 -15.92 11.90
CA ARG A 12 19.85 -16.55 10.60
C ARG A 12 18.80 -17.66 10.69
N GLY A 13 17.84 -17.68 9.75
CA GLY A 13 16.97 -18.83 9.50
C GLY A 13 15.50 -18.57 9.79
N SER A 14 14.65 -18.91 8.81
CA SER A 14 13.18 -18.79 8.78
C SER A 14 12.64 -17.39 9.08
N THR A 15 12.72 -16.50 8.08
CA THR A 15 11.73 -15.41 7.98
C THR A 15 10.39 -16.06 7.67
N GLU A 16 9.62 -16.32 8.72
CA GLU A 16 8.17 -16.25 8.66
C GLU A 16 7.83 -15.05 7.79
N ALA A 17 7.24 -15.34 6.64
CA ALA A 17 6.79 -14.33 5.74
C ALA A 17 5.73 -13.55 6.51
N THR A 18 6.11 -12.37 7.01
CA THR A 18 5.17 -11.28 7.14
C THR A 18 4.78 -10.96 5.70
N GLU A 19 3.94 -11.82 5.11
CA GLU A 19 3.34 -11.68 3.79
C GLU A 19 2.34 -10.54 3.90
N GLY A 20 2.88 -9.33 4.07
CA GLY A 20 2.19 -8.10 3.77
C GLY A 20 1.80 -8.16 2.31
N TYR A 21 0.55 -7.79 2.04
CA TYR A 21 -0.15 -7.79 0.76
C TYR A 21 0.48 -6.86 -0.32
N THR A 22 1.80 -6.84 -0.45
CA THR A 22 2.55 -5.79 -1.16
C THR A 22 3.14 -6.26 -2.49
N GLU A 23 3.06 -7.53 -2.85
CA GLU A 23 3.90 -8.04 -3.96
C GLU A 23 3.35 -7.81 -5.38
N ARG A 24 2.12 -7.29 -5.54
CA ARG A 24 1.39 -7.48 -6.83
C ARG A 24 0.68 -6.26 -7.40
N ILE A 25 0.70 -5.13 -6.71
CA ILE A 25 0.24 -3.84 -7.25
C ILE A 25 1.40 -3.25 -8.05
N ARG A 26 1.34 -3.35 -9.39
CA ARG A 26 2.37 -2.78 -10.26
C ARG A 26 1.70 -2.02 -11.39
N HIS A 27 2.14 -0.77 -11.54
CA HIS A 27 1.71 0.19 -12.57
C HIS A 27 0.34 0.79 -12.24
N GLY A 28 0.35 1.92 -11.54
CA GLY A 28 -0.80 2.77 -11.32
C GLY A 28 -0.52 4.20 -11.78
N ASP A 29 -1.58 4.95 -12.04
CA ASP A 29 -1.49 6.36 -12.42
C ASP A 29 -2.46 7.22 -11.61
N PHE A 30 -2.00 8.42 -11.29
CA PHE A 30 -2.74 9.37 -10.48
C PHE A 30 -3.57 10.29 -11.36
N PHE A 31 -4.84 10.46 -11.02
CA PHE A 31 -5.69 11.47 -11.65
C PHE A 31 -6.56 12.19 -10.61
N LYS A 32 -7.03 13.38 -10.98
CA LYS A 32 -7.91 14.19 -10.15
C LYS A 32 -9.28 14.30 -10.77
N GLU A 33 -10.31 14.06 -9.97
CA GLU A 33 -11.70 14.32 -10.35
C GLU A 33 -12.44 14.97 -9.18
N LYS A 34 -13.17 16.07 -9.42
CA LYS A 34 -13.99 16.77 -8.42
C LYS A 34 -13.24 17.08 -7.12
N GLY A 35 -11.95 17.44 -7.23
CA GLY A 35 -11.10 17.79 -6.09
C GLY A 35 -10.56 16.59 -5.28
N ARG A 36 -10.87 15.35 -5.68
CA ARG A 36 -10.30 14.13 -5.08
C ARG A 36 -9.18 13.59 -5.96
N LEU A 37 -8.14 13.07 -5.32
CA LEU A 37 -7.03 12.38 -6.00
C LEU A 37 -7.31 10.88 -5.94
N TYR A 38 -7.17 10.23 -7.09
CA TYR A 38 -7.34 8.80 -7.22
C TYR A 38 -6.07 8.18 -7.79
N ASP A 39 -5.82 6.93 -7.44
CA ASP A 39 -4.78 6.09 -8.04
C ASP A 39 -5.45 4.85 -8.64
N GLY A 40 -5.36 4.70 -9.95
CA GLY A 40 -5.85 3.54 -10.67
C GLY A 40 -4.69 2.60 -10.97
N PHE A 41 -4.72 1.38 -10.42
CA PHE A 41 -3.61 0.43 -10.55
C PHE A 41 -4.07 -0.96 -10.98
N HIS A 42 -3.15 -1.74 -11.55
CA HIS A 42 -3.40 -3.14 -11.87
C HIS A 42 -2.99 -4.08 -10.73
N THR A 43 -3.80 -5.11 -10.54
CA THR A 43 -3.54 -6.21 -9.60
C THR A 43 -3.89 -7.57 -10.23
N HIS A 44 -3.48 -8.64 -9.58
CA HIS A 44 -3.80 -10.00 -9.99
C HIS A 44 -5.31 -10.27 -9.88
N ASN A 45 -5.82 -11.24 -10.64
CA ASN A 45 -7.23 -11.63 -10.56
C ASN A 45 -7.59 -12.25 -9.20
N SER A 46 -6.64 -13.01 -8.65
CA SER A 46 -6.71 -13.79 -7.42
C SER A 46 -5.29 -14.12 -6.93
N ASP A 47 -5.18 -14.69 -5.73
CA ASP A 47 -3.89 -15.10 -5.18
C ASP A 47 -3.20 -16.21 -6.00
N LEU A 48 -3.98 -17.04 -6.67
CA LEU A 48 -3.50 -18.17 -7.47
C LEU A 48 -3.23 -17.82 -8.94
N ARG A 49 -3.78 -16.71 -9.44
CA ARG A 49 -3.78 -16.40 -10.87
C ARG A 49 -3.56 -14.91 -11.15
N ALA A 50 -2.46 -14.61 -11.83
CA ALA A 50 -2.07 -13.25 -12.19
C ALA A 50 -2.88 -12.66 -13.36
N THR A 51 -3.27 -13.49 -14.34
CA THR A 51 -3.91 -13.05 -15.59
C THR A 51 -5.30 -13.68 -15.77
N PRO A 52 -6.32 -12.99 -16.31
CA PRO A 52 -6.30 -11.58 -16.70
C PRO A 52 -6.11 -10.67 -15.48
N ARG A 53 -5.40 -9.54 -15.64
CA ARG A 53 -5.23 -8.60 -14.52
C ARG A 53 -6.54 -7.85 -14.28
N LYS A 54 -6.79 -7.50 -13.02
CA LYS A 54 -7.86 -6.58 -12.63
C LYS A 54 -7.29 -5.17 -12.52
N THR A 55 -8.14 -4.18 -12.76
CA THR A 55 -7.85 -2.78 -12.42
C THR A 55 -8.61 -2.46 -11.15
N ALA A 56 -7.96 -1.78 -10.22
CA ALA A 56 -8.59 -1.26 -9.02
C ALA A 56 -8.34 0.24 -8.95
N LEU A 57 -9.25 0.94 -8.28
CA LEU A 57 -9.17 2.35 -8.00
C LEU A 57 -9.16 2.56 -6.49
N ILE A 58 -8.29 3.44 -6.00
CA ILE A 58 -8.27 3.90 -4.61
C ILE A 58 -8.34 5.42 -4.56
N THR A 59 -8.81 5.94 -3.43
CA THR A 59 -8.72 7.37 -3.14
C THR A 59 -7.45 7.65 -2.35
N ALA A 60 -6.73 8.69 -2.73
CA ALA A 60 -5.49 9.12 -2.09
C ALA A 60 -5.55 10.63 -1.78
N ARG A 61 -4.64 11.07 -0.92
CA ARG A 61 -4.41 12.50 -0.65
C ARG A 61 -2.96 12.76 -0.31
N PHE A 62 -2.47 13.94 -0.66
CA PHE A 62 -1.21 14.43 -0.10
C PHE A 62 -1.45 14.86 1.33
N GLN A 63 -0.67 14.31 2.25
CA GLN A 63 -0.65 14.79 3.62
C GLN A 63 0.15 16.09 3.69
N VAL A 64 -0.27 16.99 4.58
CA VAL A 64 0.54 18.18 4.91
C VAL A 64 1.93 17.70 5.34
N ARG A 65 2.96 18.37 4.80
CA ARG A 65 4.37 18.08 5.04
C ARG A 65 4.63 17.80 6.51
N ASP A 66 5.27 16.67 6.78
CA ASP A 66 5.57 16.28 8.15
C ASP A 66 6.76 17.08 8.73
N LYS A 67 7.06 16.86 10.02
CA LYS A 67 8.16 17.54 10.72
C LYS A 67 9.55 17.23 10.12
N ASN A 68 9.64 16.21 9.26
CA ASN A 68 10.87 15.77 8.60
C ASN A 68 10.97 16.32 7.17
N ASN A 69 10.08 17.23 6.77
CA ASN A 69 9.98 17.76 5.41
C ASN A 69 9.69 16.71 4.33
N ILE A 70 9.02 15.61 4.68
CA ILE A 70 8.63 14.58 3.73
C ILE A 70 7.18 14.82 3.31
N ASP A 71 6.97 14.85 1.99
CA ASP A 71 5.64 14.90 1.39
C ASP A 71 5.10 13.46 1.26
N ASN A 72 4.07 13.14 2.04
CA ASN A 72 3.51 11.79 2.09
C ASN A 72 2.22 11.69 1.27
N VAL A 73 2.05 10.61 0.52
CA VAL A 73 0.76 10.23 -0.07
C VAL A 73 0.09 9.21 0.85
N VAL A 74 -1.13 9.52 1.25
CA VAL A 74 -1.94 8.66 2.12
C VAL A 74 -3.11 8.11 1.31
N VAL A 75 -3.24 6.79 1.29
CA VAL A 75 -4.39 6.09 0.73
C VAL A 75 -5.50 6.02 1.78
N GLU A 76 -6.73 6.30 1.37
CA GLU A 76 -7.89 6.22 2.25
C GLU A 76 -8.31 4.76 2.48
N ALA A 77 -8.41 4.35 3.74
CA ALA A 77 -8.80 3.00 4.10
C ALA A 77 -10.22 2.69 3.58
N GLY A 78 -10.40 1.51 2.98
CA GLY A 78 -11.68 1.07 2.43
C GLY A 78 -12.08 1.74 1.11
N SER A 79 -11.21 2.55 0.50
CA SER A 79 -11.51 3.24 -0.76
C SER A 79 -11.33 2.38 -2.02
N ILE A 80 -11.04 1.09 -1.88
CA ILE A 80 -10.77 0.21 -3.03
C ILE A 80 -12.05 -0.12 -3.79
N ILE A 81 -12.01 0.11 -5.10
CA ILE A 81 -13.09 -0.18 -6.05
C ILE A 81 -12.48 -1.06 -7.15
N PHE A 82 -13.17 -2.13 -7.55
CA PHE A 82 -12.76 -3.08 -8.60
C PHE A 82 -13.71 -3.04 -9.79
#